data_AF-A0A9N7V593-F1
#
_entry.id   AF-A0A9N7V593-F1
#
_cell.length_a   1.000
_cell.length_b   1.000
_cell.length_c   1.000
_cell.angle_alpha   90.00
_cell.angle_beta   90.00
_cell.angle_gamma   90.00
#
_symmetry.space_group_name_H-M   'P 1'
#
loop_
_entity.id
_entity.type
_entity.pdbx_description
1 polymer ?
#
loop_
_entity_poly.entity_id
_entity_poly.type
_entity_poly.pdbx_seq_one_letter_code
_entity_poly.pdbx_strand_id
1 'polypeptide(L)'
;MVNLYLSSNCPVAALEMRRDLLHWESALMLAKRLAKDQIPFISKEYAVHLELIGDYVNALAHYKKGMTCIKKFQEHNEACQAGAARMSIRMGDIRRGAAQAIRHPSSVLKKV
;
A
#
# COMPACT_ATOMS: atom_id res chain seq x y z
N MET A 1 -25.75 0.76 -23.78
CA MET A 1 -25.63 -0.48 -22.99
C MET A 1 -24.55 -0.30 -21.93
N VAL A 2 -24.93 0.25 -20.78
CA VAL A 2 -24.05 0.52 -19.63
C VAL A 2 -24.40 -0.50 -18.55
N ASN A 3 -24.05 -1.77 -18.73
CA ASN A 3 -24.21 -2.80 -17.70
C ASN A 3 -23.56 -4.14 -18.06
N LEU A 4 -22.24 -4.16 -18.26
CA LEU A 4 -21.53 -5.45 -18.36
C LEU A 4 -20.11 -5.41 -17.75
N TYR A 5 -19.92 -4.62 -16.68
CA TYR A 5 -18.64 -4.56 -15.94
C TYR A 5 -18.75 -5.05 -14.49
N LEU A 6 -19.88 -5.64 -14.10
CA LEU A 6 -20.09 -6.11 -12.72
C LEU A 6 -19.72 -7.58 -12.49
N SER A 7 -19.22 -8.32 -13.50
CA SER A 7 -18.98 -9.77 -13.37
C SER A 7 -17.55 -10.23 -13.65
N SER A 8 -16.60 -9.35 -13.99
CA SER A 8 -15.20 -9.76 -14.10
C SER A 8 -14.46 -9.42 -12.82
N ASN A 9 -14.17 -10.47 -12.07
CA ASN A 9 -13.30 -10.53 -10.91
C ASN A 9 -11.83 -10.25 -11.30
N CYS A 10 -11.58 -9.15 -12.01
CA CYS A 10 -10.27 -8.68 -12.43
C CYS A 10 -9.86 -7.51 -11.54
N PRO A 11 -9.25 -7.77 -10.36
CA PRO A 11 -8.71 -6.72 -9.51
C PRO A 11 -7.72 -5.82 -10.28
N VAL A 12 -7.09 -6.34 -11.34
CA VAL A 12 -6.17 -5.62 -12.23
C VAL A 12 -6.85 -4.47 -13.00
N ALA A 13 -8.04 -4.68 -13.58
CA ALA A 13 -8.73 -3.64 -14.35
C ALA A 13 -9.32 -2.54 -13.45
N ALA A 14 -9.78 -2.92 -12.26
CA ALA A 14 -10.20 -1.96 -11.23
C ALA A 14 -9.02 -1.17 -10.62
N LEU A 15 -7.82 -1.77 -10.60
CA LEU A 15 -6.56 -1.11 -10.23
C LEU A 15 -6.09 -0.12 -11.31
N GLU A 16 -6.17 -0.50 -12.59
CA GLU A 16 -5.84 0.42 -13.70
C GLU A 16 -6.81 1.61 -13.78
N MET A 17 -8.12 1.40 -13.67
CA MET A 17 -9.09 2.51 -13.64
C MET A 17 -8.93 3.42 -12.42
N ARG A 18 -8.41 2.93 -11.28
CA ARG A 18 -8.12 3.76 -10.10
C ARG A 18 -6.83 4.57 -10.24
N ARG A 19 -5.87 4.08 -11.03
CA ARG A 19 -4.64 4.80 -11.40
C ARG A 19 -4.93 5.95 -12.37
N ASP A 20 -5.88 5.76 -13.28
CA ASP A 20 -6.24 6.74 -14.31
C ASP A 20 -7.04 7.94 -13.79
N LEU A 21 -7.53 7.87 -12.56
CA LEU A 21 -8.41 8.88 -11.98
C LEU A 21 -7.87 9.60 -10.74
N LEU A 22 -6.76 9.16 -10.12
CA LEU A 22 -6.17 9.78 -8.91
C LEU A 22 -7.11 9.91 -7.68
N HIS A 23 -8.35 9.41 -7.76
CA HIS A 23 -9.36 9.53 -6.71
C HIS A 23 -9.22 8.43 -5.63
N TRP A 24 -8.03 8.32 -5.04
CA TRP A 24 -7.72 7.34 -3.98
C TRP A 24 -8.66 7.46 -2.77
N GLU A 25 -9.12 8.66 -2.44
CA GLU A 25 -10.09 8.90 -1.37
C GLU A 25 -11.48 8.33 -1.68
N SER A 26 -11.98 8.53 -2.90
CA SER A 26 -13.25 7.95 -3.36
C SER A 26 -13.18 6.42 -3.39
N ALA A 27 -12.05 5.89 -3.84
CA ALA A 27 -11.73 4.46 -3.81
C ALA A 27 -11.77 3.87 -2.38
N LEU A 28 -11.21 4.59 -1.40
CA LEU A 28 -11.26 4.20 0.02
C LEU A 28 -12.67 4.33 0.62
N MET A 29 -13.44 5.36 0.25
CA MET A 29 -14.83 5.51 0.69
C MET A 29 -15.72 4.38 0.18
N LEU A 30 -15.58 4.00 -1.08
CA LEU A 30 -16.30 2.86 -1.65
C LEU A 30 -15.89 1.54 -1.00
N ALA A 31 -14.59 1.33 -0.78
CA ALA A 31 -14.09 0.14 -0.09
C ALA A 31 -14.63 0.02 1.34
N LYS A 32 -14.72 1.14 2.08
CA LYS A 32 -15.33 1.15 3.42
C LYS A 32 -16.79 0.66 3.44
N ARG A 33 -17.54 0.93 2.37
CA ARG A 33 -18.96 0.57 2.24
C ARG A 33 -19.18 -0.83 1.68
N LEU A 34 -18.39 -1.23 0.68
CA LEU A 34 -18.63 -2.44 -0.12
C LEU A 34 -17.67 -3.59 0.20
N ALA A 35 -16.41 -3.30 0.53
CA ALA A 35 -15.36 -4.31 0.66
C ALA A 35 -14.25 -3.84 1.60
N LYS A 36 -14.49 -3.93 2.91
CA LYS A 36 -13.53 -3.49 3.93
C LYS A 36 -12.20 -4.24 3.87
N ASP A 37 -12.23 -5.48 3.38
CA ASP A 37 -11.04 -6.32 3.23
C ASP A 37 -10.10 -5.83 2.13
N GLN A 38 -10.57 -5.00 1.20
CA GLN A 38 -9.75 -4.42 0.13
C GLN A 38 -9.08 -3.11 0.52
N ILE A 39 -9.53 -2.44 1.60
CA ILE A 39 -8.94 -1.19 2.11
C ILE A 39 -7.41 -1.28 2.28
N PRO A 40 -6.85 -2.36 2.84
CA PRO A 40 -5.41 -2.46 3.09
C PRO A 40 -4.60 -2.57 1.79
N PHE A 41 -5.13 -3.25 0.79
CA PHE A 41 -4.54 -3.37 -0.54
C PHE A 41 -4.55 -2.02 -1.27
N ILE A 42 -5.68 -1.32 -1.26
CA ILE A 42 -5.80 0.02 -1.84
C ILE A 42 -4.85 1.00 -1.15
N SER A 43 -4.72 0.91 0.18
CA SER A 43 -3.82 1.79 0.95
C SER A 43 -2.35 1.58 0.59
N LYS A 44 -1.92 0.32 0.35
CA LYS A 44 -0.56 0.02 -0.12
C LYS A 44 -0.31 0.63 -1.50
N GLU A 45 -1.20 0.42 -2.46
CA GLU A 45 -1.02 0.96 -3.82
C GLU A 45 -1.02 2.50 -3.83
N TYR A 46 -1.85 3.12 -3.00
CA TYR A 46 -1.81 4.57 -2.82
C TYR A 46 -0.48 5.04 -2.23
N ALA A 47 0.09 4.29 -1.29
CA ALA A 47 1.40 4.59 -0.74
C ALA A 47 2.53 4.51 -1.79
N VAL A 48 2.49 3.51 -2.68
CA VAL A 48 3.43 3.38 -3.81
C VAL A 48 3.33 4.57 -4.76
N HIS A 49 2.11 5.04 -5.03
CA HIS A 49 1.90 6.20 -5.88
C HIS A 49 2.44 7.50 -5.25
N LEU A 50 2.18 7.71 -3.95
CA LEU A 50 2.74 8.84 -3.20
C LEU A 50 4.28 8.78 -3.15
N GLU A 51 4.86 7.59 -3.01
CA GLU A 51 6.30 7.35 -3.11
C GLU A 51 6.86 7.79 -4.48
N LEU A 52 6.12 7.55 -5.57
CA LEU A 52 6.52 7.96 -6.91
C LEU A 52 6.45 9.48 -7.11
N ILE A 53 5.45 10.16 -6.53
CA ILE A 53 5.31 11.62 -6.57
C ILE A 53 6.32 12.31 -5.64
N GLY A 54 6.94 11.56 -4.73
CA GLY A 54 7.89 12.08 -3.74
C GLY A 54 7.23 12.58 -2.45
N ASP A 55 5.93 12.33 -2.26
CA ASP A 55 5.24 12.58 -1.01
C ASP A 55 5.44 11.40 -0.05
N TYR A 56 6.65 11.33 0.48
CA TYR A 56 7.04 10.24 1.36
C TYR A 56 6.21 10.24 2.65
N VAL A 57 5.80 11.42 3.16
CA VAL A 57 5.12 11.57 4.47
C VAL A 57 3.77 10.90 4.44
N ASN A 58 3.00 11.18 3.40
CA ASN A 58 1.72 10.53 3.21
C ASN A 58 1.92 9.06 2.81
N ALA A 59 2.91 8.73 1.99
CA ALA A 59 3.22 7.33 1.64
C ALA A 59 3.44 6.47 2.90
N LEU A 60 4.24 6.95 3.86
CA LEU A 60 4.50 6.26 5.13
C LEU A 60 3.22 6.04 5.94
N ALA A 61 2.34 7.04 6.01
CA ALA A 61 1.08 6.94 6.72
C ALA A 61 0.17 5.87 6.08
N HIS A 62 0.13 5.84 4.75
CA HIS A 62 -0.68 4.88 4.00
C HIS A 62 -0.14 3.44 4.06
N TYR A 63 1.19 3.25 4.03
CA TYR A 63 1.80 1.94 4.28
C TYR A 63 1.45 1.39 5.66
N LYS A 64 1.48 2.25 6.69
CA LYS A 64 1.10 1.83 8.04
C LYS A 64 -0.38 1.46 8.15
N LYS A 65 -1.24 2.21 7.47
CA LYS A 65 -2.69 1.96 7.40
C LYS A 65 -3.04 0.72 6.58
N GLY A 66 -2.18 0.36 5.62
CA GLY A 66 -2.29 -0.85 4.80
C GLY A 66 -1.92 -2.15 5.52
N MET A 67 -1.41 -2.09 6.76
CA MET A 67 -1.12 -3.29 7.55
C MET A 67 -2.41 -3.91 8.07
N THR A 68 -2.61 -5.19 7.77
CA THR A 68 -3.83 -5.92 8.12
C THR A 68 -3.75 -6.65 9.45
N CYS A 69 -2.56 -6.80 10.04
CA CYS A 69 -2.29 -7.61 11.26
C CYS A 69 -2.80 -9.07 11.20
N ILE A 70 -3.31 -9.53 10.05
CA ILE A 70 -3.82 -10.87 9.81
C ILE A 70 -2.66 -11.72 9.30
N LYS A 71 -2.39 -12.86 9.96
CA LYS A 71 -1.32 -13.81 9.56
C LYS A 71 -1.48 -14.33 8.12
N LYS A 72 -2.71 -14.46 7.63
CA LYS A 72 -3.00 -14.86 6.24
C LYS A 72 -2.43 -13.90 5.18
N PHE A 73 -2.28 -12.62 5.53
CA PHE A 73 -1.74 -11.58 4.66
C PHE A 73 -0.35 -11.13 5.11
N GLN A 74 0.45 -12.05 5.66
CA GLN A 74 1.77 -11.76 6.17
C GLN A 74 2.70 -11.19 5.08
N GLU A 75 2.71 -11.75 3.87
CA GLU A 75 3.50 -11.21 2.74
C GLU A 75 3.13 -9.75 2.40
N HIS A 76 1.85 -9.41 2.44
CA HIS A 76 1.38 -8.04 2.23
C HIS A 76 1.82 -7.11 3.35
N ASN A 77 1.73 -7.57 4.61
CA ASN A 77 2.19 -6.80 5.77
C ASN A 77 3.70 -6.58 5.71
N GLU A 78 4.46 -7.58 5.28
CA GLU A 78 5.91 -7.51 5.07
C GLU A 78 6.26 -6.49 3.97
N ALA A 79 5.55 -6.53 2.83
CA ALA A 79 5.72 -5.54 1.77
C ALA A 79 5.41 -4.11 2.25
N CYS A 80 4.35 -3.92 3.05
CA CYS A 80 4.01 -2.62 3.62
C CYS A 80 5.07 -2.14 4.63
N GLN A 81 5.61 -3.05 5.45
CA GLN A 81 6.67 -2.72 6.40
C GLN A 81 7.97 -2.36 5.70
N ALA A 82 8.34 -3.10 4.65
CA ALA A 82 9.51 -2.79 3.82
C ALA A 82 9.37 -1.41 3.15
N GLY A 83 8.18 -1.10 2.59
CA GLY A 83 7.85 0.21 2.05
C GLY A 83 7.99 1.31 3.11
N ALA A 84 7.37 1.12 4.28
CA ALA A 84 7.46 2.08 5.39
C ALA A 84 8.90 2.31 5.89
N ALA A 85 9.71 1.26 5.96
CA ALA A 85 11.12 1.35 6.35
C ALA A 85 11.91 2.16 5.32
N ARG A 86 11.75 1.85 4.02
CA ARG A 86 12.37 2.61 2.92
C ARG A 86 11.97 4.09 2.95
N MET A 87 10.69 4.40 3.18
CA MET A 87 10.21 5.78 3.25
C MET A 87 10.78 6.53 4.46
N SER A 88 10.89 5.86 5.61
CA SER A 88 11.49 6.45 6.81
C SER A 88 12.98 6.78 6.60
N ILE A 89 13.73 5.93 5.88
CA ILE A 89 15.11 6.23 5.48
C ILE A 89 15.15 7.44 4.52
N ARG A 90 14.25 7.48 3.53
CA ARG A 90 14.19 8.57 2.53
C ARG A 90 13.85 9.93 3.14
N MET A 91 13.10 9.97 4.24
CA MET A 91 12.81 11.20 4.99
C MET A 91 13.98 11.71 5.85
N GLY A 92 15.10 11.00 5.90
CA GLY A 92 16.21 11.32 6.80
C GLY A 92 16.08 10.71 8.20
N ASP A 93 15.00 9.96 8.46
CA ASP A 93 14.74 9.26 9.73
C ASP A 93 15.46 7.88 9.75
N ILE A 94 16.75 7.90 9.40
CA ILE A 94 17.58 6.71 9.11
C ILE A 94 17.58 5.73 10.29
N ARG A 95 17.66 6.22 11.53
CA ARG A 95 17.65 5.36 12.73
C ARG A 95 16.37 4.55 12.86
N ARG A 96 15.22 5.19 12.61
CA ARG A 96 13.91 4.53 12.69
C ARG A 96 13.71 3.57 11.52
N GLY A 97 14.10 3.99 10.32
CA GLY A 97 14.06 3.12 9.14
C GLY A 97 14.96 1.89 9.28
N ALA A 98 16.17 2.04 9.82
CA ALA A 98 17.08 0.94 10.11
C ALA A 98 16.52 0.02 11.19
N ALA A 99 15.96 0.56 12.30
CA ALA A 99 15.34 -0.27 13.33
C ALA A 99 14.14 -1.08 12.80
N GLN A 100 13.37 -0.51 11.87
CA GLN A 100 12.27 -1.21 11.19
C GLN A 100 12.76 -2.28 10.22
N ALA A 101 13.82 -1.99 9.46
CA ALA A 101 14.48 -2.94 8.57
C ALA A 101 15.11 -4.11 9.34
N ILE A 102 15.76 -3.85 10.48
CA ILE A 102 16.41 -4.85 11.34
C ILE A 102 15.38 -5.77 11.99
N ARG A 103 14.19 -5.26 12.32
CA ARG A 103 13.08 -6.07 12.85
C ARG A 103 12.41 -6.93 11.79
N HIS A 104 12.65 -6.67 10.51
CA HIS A 104 12.04 -7.40 9.42
C HIS A 104 12.83 -8.70 9.15
N PRO A 105 12.22 -9.89 9.25
CA PRO A 105 12.92 -11.16 9.08
C PRO A 105 13.33 -11.45 7.62
N SER A 106 12.86 -10.66 6.66
CA SER A 106 13.20 -10.87 5.26
C SER A 106 14.60 -10.33 4.93
N SER A 107 15.46 -11.25 4.50
CA SER A 107 16.80 -11.07 3.96
C SER A 107 16.87 -10.21 2.68
N VAL A 108 15.76 -9.63 2.23
CA VAL A 108 15.63 -8.88 0.96
C VAL A 108 16.38 -7.55 1.01
N LEU A 109 16.71 -7.04 2.21
CA LEU A 109 17.51 -5.82 2.37
C LEU A 109 19.02 -6.06 2.46
N LYS A 110 19.50 -7.30 2.29
CA LYS A 110 20.95 -7.64 2.32
C LYS A 110 21.68 -7.42 0.99
N LYS A 111 21.01 -7.04 -0.10
CA LYS A 111 21.69 -6.62 -1.32
C LYS A 111 21.86 -5.10 -1.29
N VAL A 112 22.91 -4.69 -0.57
CA VAL A 112 23.60 -3.42 -0.78
C VAL A 112 24.43 -3.54 -2.04
#